data_AF-A0A3C0L144-F1
#
_entry.id   AF-A0A3C0L144-F1
#
_cell.length_a   1.000
_cell.length_b   1.000
_cell.length_c   1.000
_cell.angle_alpha   90.00
_cell.angle_beta   90.00
_cell.angle_gamma   90.00
#
_symmetry.space_group_name_H-M   'P 1'
#
loop_
_entity.id
_entity.type
_entity.pdbx_description
1 polymer ?
#
loop_
_entity_poly.entity_id
_entity_poly.type
_entity_poly.pdbx_seq_one_letter_code
_entity_poly.pdbx_strand_id
1 'polypeptide(L)'
;PANGAVTLNSTPTGALVTANGVYLGVTPLQHALSPNRNYDFLISKSGFEPVTRSVQLAPTEVVTLDLTLAPRLGSVTFDIAPKQANIRINGVLQSNKNPTMRLPTTPQTIEISQDGFATMTQTITPDADFPKTLRINLLTLAAAELAQFPEILEVRGGYRMQRILPATIELGAARRDRGGRSNEIQRLITLTEPYYLGTTEVTNAQYQAFDASHNPGVLGRTLLTAQERPVVGVSWDQAVAFCNWLSDQEGLPRAYASVNGRHELITPRTLGYRLPTEAEWSRAGRYADVAAGAQGDITGRARFAWGDDLPPPNDFANLADETAMGFAPNIIPNFKDRFRGPAPAGHFKANALGLFDLTGNVAEWVHDRFSTNRTPTAATDWTGPSEGAVRVIRGSSYLSGSFSTLRWAYRDSGLEGRQDVGFRLAKNAIAGAVE
;
A
#
# COMPACT_ATOMS: atom_id res chain seq x y z
N PRO A 1 -43.45 -63.67 5.47
CA PRO A 1 -42.75 -63.56 6.77
C PRO A 1 -42.89 -62.14 7.32
N ALA A 2 -43.17 -61.99 8.62
CA ALA A 2 -43.19 -60.66 9.23
C ALA A 2 -41.77 -60.05 9.20
N ASN A 3 -41.67 -58.75 8.90
CA ASN A 3 -40.40 -58.04 8.85
C ASN A 3 -39.71 -58.07 10.22
N GLY A 4 -38.37 -58.12 10.21
CA GLY A 4 -37.57 -57.74 11.36
C GLY A 4 -37.44 -56.21 11.43
N ALA A 5 -36.92 -55.68 12.54
CA ALA A 5 -36.59 -54.27 12.66
C ALA A 5 -35.17 -54.07 13.18
N VAL A 6 -34.52 -53.01 12.71
CA VAL A 6 -33.26 -52.55 13.28
C VAL A 6 -33.45 -51.16 13.88
N THR A 7 -32.86 -50.93 15.05
CA THR A 7 -32.70 -49.62 15.67
C THR A 7 -31.21 -49.26 15.62
N LEU A 8 -30.86 -48.19 14.93
CA LEU A 8 -29.49 -47.73 14.71
C LEU A 8 -29.28 -46.42 15.47
N ASN A 9 -28.45 -46.46 16.50
CA ASN A 9 -28.01 -45.29 17.26
C ASN A 9 -26.55 -45.01 16.95
N SER A 10 -26.16 -43.73 16.96
CA SER A 10 -24.74 -43.37 16.92
C SER A 10 -24.35 -42.26 17.86
N THR A 11 -23.09 -42.29 18.28
CA THR A 11 -22.41 -41.23 19.00
C THR A 11 -21.27 -40.70 18.13
N PRO A 12 -21.34 -39.45 17.63
CA PRO A 12 -22.46 -38.50 17.74
C PRO A 12 -23.69 -38.91 16.91
N THR A 13 -24.87 -38.39 17.28
CA THR A 13 -26.15 -38.61 16.56
C THR A 13 -26.19 -37.87 15.23
N GLY A 14 -27.17 -38.17 14.37
CA GLY A 14 -27.33 -37.57 13.05
C GLY A 14 -26.26 -38.02 12.06
N ALA A 15 -25.83 -39.28 12.15
CA ALA A 15 -24.96 -39.92 11.16
C ALA A 15 -25.82 -40.49 10.03
N LEU A 16 -25.38 -40.33 8.78
CA LEU A 16 -26.03 -40.87 7.61
C LEU A 16 -25.98 -42.39 7.64
N VAL A 17 -27.13 -43.02 7.40
CA VAL A 17 -27.27 -44.48 7.35
C VAL A 17 -27.61 -44.89 5.92
N THR A 18 -26.82 -45.81 5.39
CA THR A 18 -27.16 -46.56 4.17
C THR A 18 -27.14 -48.05 4.46
N ALA A 19 -27.98 -48.83 3.77
CA ALA A 19 -27.92 -50.29 3.78
C ALA A 19 -27.73 -50.79 2.34
N ASN A 20 -26.69 -51.59 2.11
CA ASN A 20 -26.35 -52.11 0.78
C ASN A 20 -26.28 -50.99 -0.30
N GLY A 21 -25.78 -49.81 0.09
CA GLY A 21 -25.67 -48.62 -0.77
C GLY A 21 -26.94 -47.76 -0.90
N VAL A 22 -28.07 -48.16 -0.32
CA VAL A 22 -29.33 -47.39 -0.35
C VAL A 22 -29.46 -46.52 0.90
N TYR A 23 -29.72 -45.23 0.73
CA TYR A 23 -29.93 -44.29 1.84
C TYR A 23 -31.23 -44.60 2.61
N LEU A 24 -31.13 -44.71 3.93
CA LEU A 24 -32.25 -45.02 4.81
C LEU A 24 -32.65 -43.88 5.76
N GLY A 25 -31.76 -42.92 6.00
CA GLY A 25 -32.00 -41.81 6.94
C GLY A 25 -30.76 -41.39 7.72
N VAL A 26 -30.98 -40.85 8.91
CA VAL A 26 -29.92 -40.47 9.87
C VAL A 26 -30.22 -41.05 11.25
N THR A 27 -29.19 -41.33 12.05
CA THR A 27 -29.34 -41.84 13.42
C THR A 27 -29.90 -40.78 14.39
N PRO A 28 -30.67 -41.15 15.43
CA PRO A 28 -31.26 -42.47 15.65
C PRO A 28 -32.27 -42.84 14.56
N LEU A 29 -32.21 -44.08 14.05
CA LEU A 29 -33.08 -44.57 12.98
C LEU A 29 -33.67 -45.92 13.35
N GLN A 30 -35.00 -46.06 13.25
CA GLN A 30 -35.65 -47.36 13.27
C GLN A 30 -36.15 -47.70 11.87
N HIS A 31 -35.82 -48.89 11.38
CA HIS A 31 -36.19 -49.31 10.03
C HIS A 31 -36.62 -50.78 9.98
N ALA A 32 -37.71 -51.08 9.27
CA ALA A 32 -38.17 -52.44 9.06
C ALA A 32 -37.43 -53.07 7.87
N LEU A 33 -37.02 -54.32 8.00
CA LEU A 33 -36.25 -55.04 6.98
C LEU A 33 -36.87 -56.40 6.68
N SER A 34 -36.75 -56.85 5.44
CA SER A 34 -37.11 -58.22 5.08
C SER A 34 -36.17 -59.21 5.79
N PRO A 35 -36.68 -60.24 6.47
CA PRO A 35 -35.88 -61.15 7.28
C PRO A 35 -35.10 -62.14 6.41
N ASN A 36 -34.13 -62.83 7.03
CA ASN A 36 -33.22 -63.82 6.46
C ASN A 36 -32.33 -63.29 5.32
N ARG A 37 -32.18 -61.96 5.19
CA ARG A 37 -31.28 -61.30 4.26
C ARG A 37 -30.18 -60.56 5.01
N ASN A 38 -28.97 -60.56 4.45
CA ASN A 38 -27.86 -59.77 4.96
C ASN A 38 -28.00 -58.31 4.55
N TYR A 39 -27.81 -57.40 5.50
CA TYR A 39 -27.75 -55.97 5.29
C TYR A 39 -26.42 -55.44 5.80
N ASP A 40 -25.64 -54.83 4.91
CA ASP A 40 -24.43 -54.10 5.24
C ASP A 40 -24.78 -52.64 5.46
N PHE A 41 -24.84 -52.24 6.72
CA PHE A 41 -25.06 -50.86 7.11
C PHE A 41 -23.75 -50.10 7.07
N LEU A 42 -23.70 -49.01 6.31
CA LEU A 42 -22.64 -48.01 6.35
C LEU A 42 -23.18 -46.77 7.07
N ILE A 43 -22.56 -46.45 8.20
CA ILE A 43 -22.88 -45.30 9.03
C ILE A 43 -21.75 -44.30 8.89
N SER A 44 -22.04 -43.12 8.38
CA SER A 44 -21.03 -42.10 8.10
C SER A 44 -21.45 -40.72 8.59
N LYS A 45 -20.48 -39.93 9.04
CA LYS A 45 -20.70 -38.54 9.44
C LYS A 45 -19.47 -37.72 9.09
N SER A 46 -19.66 -36.52 8.54
CA SER A 46 -18.56 -35.62 8.22
C SER A 46 -17.67 -35.39 9.45
N GLY A 47 -16.35 -35.53 9.27
CA GLY A 47 -15.37 -35.44 10.36
C GLY A 47 -15.11 -36.72 11.14
N PHE A 48 -15.73 -37.85 10.78
CA PHE A 48 -15.60 -39.12 11.47
C PHE A 48 -15.28 -40.27 10.51
N GLU A 49 -14.61 -41.30 11.02
CA GLU A 49 -14.39 -42.56 10.31
C GLU A 49 -15.73 -43.29 10.14
N PRO A 50 -16.06 -43.75 8.92
CA PRO A 50 -17.27 -44.51 8.68
C PRO A 50 -17.19 -45.89 9.36
N VAL A 51 -18.31 -46.38 9.85
CA VAL A 51 -18.41 -47.72 10.44
C VAL A 51 -19.36 -48.58 9.60
N THR A 52 -18.92 -49.80 9.30
CA THR A 52 -19.75 -50.80 8.61
C THR A 52 -20.18 -51.90 9.58
N ARG A 53 -21.46 -52.30 9.54
CA ARG A 53 -22.02 -53.41 10.31
C ARG A 53 -22.94 -54.26 9.46
N SER A 54 -22.69 -55.56 9.44
CA SER A 54 -23.54 -56.54 8.76
C SER A 54 -24.51 -57.16 9.75
N VAL A 55 -25.80 -57.19 9.41
CA VAL A 55 -26.84 -57.85 10.21
C VAL A 55 -27.71 -58.72 9.31
N GLN A 56 -28.08 -59.89 9.83
CA GLN A 56 -29.15 -60.72 9.29
C GLN A 56 -30.21 -60.86 10.37
N LEU A 57 -31.47 -60.54 10.04
CA LEU A 57 -32.58 -60.58 11.01
C LEU A 57 -33.47 -61.79 10.75
N ALA A 58 -33.81 -62.56 11.78
CA ALA A 58 -34.89 -63.52 11.75
C ALA A 58 -36.26 -62.81 11.66
N PRO A 59 -37.34 -63.50 11.23
CA PRO A 59 -38.69 -62.92 11.23
C PRO A 59 -39.08 -62.40 12.62
N THR A 60 -39.65 -61.20 12.68
CA THR A 60 -40.03 -60.48 13.93
C THR A 60 -38.87 -60.13 14.87
N GLU A 61 -37.62 -60.41 14.51
CA GLU A 61 -36.46 -60.05 15.33
C GLU A 61 -36.24 -58.53 15.32
N VAL A 62 -35.91 -57.98 16.49
CA VAL A 62 -35.53 -56.58 16.66
C VAL A 62 -34.11 -56.52 17.17
N VAL A 63 -33.21 -55.90 16.41
CA VAL A 63 -31.82 -55.69 16.81
C VAL A 63 -31.56 -54.20 17.02
N THR A 64 -30.88 -53.86 18.11
CA THR A 64 -30.37 -52.52 18.35
C THR A 64 -28.86 -52.51 18.14
N LEU A 65 -28.37 -51.55 17.36
CA LEU A 65 -26.95 -51.29 17.17
C LEU A 65 -26.60 -49.90 17.69
N ASP A 66 -25.76 -49.85 18.72
CA ASP A 66 -25.19 -48.62 19.25
C ASP A 66 -23.76 -48.46 18.73
N LEU A 67 -23.51 -47.41 17.95
CA LEU A 67 -22.26 -47.21 17.22
C LEU A 67 -21.54 -45.93 17.65
N THR A 68 -20.26 -46.03 17.99
CA THR A 68 -19.43 -44.86 18.23
C THR A 68 -18.55 -44.61 17.01
N LEU A 69 -18.70 -43.44 16.38
CA LEU A 69 -17.86 -43.05 15.25
C LEU A 69 -16.58 -42.40 15.78
N ALA A 70 -15.41 -42.89 15.34
CA ALA A 70 -14.13 -42.30 15.70
C ALA A 70 -13.91 -40.99 14.92
N PRO A 71 -13.45 -39.88 15.55
CA PRO A 71 -13.13 -38.66 14.82
C PRO A 71 -12.00 -38.90 13.81
N ARG A 72 -12.19 -38.44 12.58
CA ARG A 72 -11.15 -38.42 11.56
C ARG A 72 -10.32 -37.16 11.73
N LEU A 73 -9.03 -37.32 12.05
CA LEU A 73 -8.13 -36.23 12.43
C LEU A 73 -7.06 -35.98 11.36
N GLY A 74 -6.84 -34.70 11.04
CA GLY A 74 -5.74 -34.21 10.21
C GLY A 74 -4.62 -33.58 11.02
N SER A 75 -3.39 -33.65 10.51
CA SER A 75 -2.21 -33.04 11.14
C SER A 75 -2.05 -31.58 10.70
N VAL A 76 -1.94 -30.66 11.65
CA VAL A 76 -1.70 -29.24 11.40
C VAL A 76 -0.49 -28.77 12.18
N THR A 77 0.51 -28.26 11.46
CA THR A 77 1.72 -27.67 12.02
C THR A 77 1.60 -26.15 12.05
N PHE A 78 1.74 -25.54 13.21
CA PHE A 78 1.77 -24.11 13.48
C PHE A 78 3.22 -23.62 13.58
N ASP A 79 3.63 -22.81 12.61
CA ASP A 79 4.88 -22.05 12.66
C ASP A 79 4.54 -20.58 12.89
N ILE A 80 4.48 -20.21 14.18
CA ILE A 80 4.02 -18.90 14.62
C ILE A 80 5.20 -18.03 15.06
N ALA A 81 5.18 -16.76 14.67
CA ALA A 81 5.96 -15.69 15.27
C ALA A 81 5.01 -14.59 15.79
N PRO A 82 5.19 -14.08 17.02
CA PRO A 82 6.22 -14.48 17.96
C PRO A 82 5.89 -15.83 18.66
N LYS A 83 6.92 -16.59 19.07
CA LYS A 83 6.76 -17.98 19.56
C LYS A 83 5.92 -18.10 20.85
N GLN A 84 5.77 -17.01 21.60
CA GLN A 84 4.96 -16.99 22.83
C GLN A 84 3.45 -16.89 22.60
N ALA A 85 2.99 -16.61 21.38
CA ALA A 85 1.59 -16.37 21.06
C ALA A 85 0.66 -17.50 21.54
N ASN A 86 -0.53 -17.10 21.99
CA ASN A 86 -1.61 -18.00 22.38
C ASN A 86 -2.34 -18.50 21.13
N ILE A 87 -2.68 -19.79 21.13
CA ILE A 87 -3.46 -20.45 20.08
C ILE A 87 -4.81 -20.85 20.68
N ARG A 88 -5.92 -20.34 20.13
CA ARG A 88 -7.27 -20.85 20.40
C ARG A 88 -7.80 -21.61 19.20
N ILE A 89 -8.40 -22.76 19.46
CA ILE A 89 -9.07 -23.59 18.44
C ILE A 89 -10.53 -23.67 18.83
N ASN A 90 -11.40 -23.13 17.97
CA ASN A 90 -12.84 -22.97 18.23
C ASN A 90 -13.12 -22.30 19.58
N GLY A 91 -12.35 -21.26 19.91
CA GLY A 91 -12.45 -20.52 21.18
C GLY A 91 -11.74 -21.16 22.38
N VAL A 92 -11.26 -22.40 22.26
CA VAL A 92 -10.59 -23.11 23.37
C VAL A 92 -9.08 -22.85 23.31
N LEU A 93 -8.54 -22.24 24.38
CA LEU A 93 -7.11 -22.00 24.53
C LEU A 93 -6.34 -23.32 24.64
N GLN A 94 -5.34 -23.49 23.79
CA GLN A 94 -4.48 -24.65 23.80
C GLN A 94 -3.36 -24.48 24.83
N SER A 95 -3.31 -25.37 25.82
CA SER A 95 -2.27 -25.39 26.85
C SER A 95 -0.92 -25.88 26.32
N ASN A 96 -0.94 -26.72 25.29
CA ASN A 96 0.26 -27.25 24.66
C ASN A 96 0.72 -26.32 23.53
N LYS A 97 1.90 -25.72 23.67
CA LYS A 97 2.54 -24.92 22.61
C LYS A 97 3.24 -25.79 21.55
N ASN A 98 2.82 -27.03 21.39
CA ASN A 98 3.38 -27.93 20.40
C ASN A 98 3.14 -27.35 19.00
N PRO A 99 4.18 -27.26 18.15
CA PRO A 99 4.00 -26.81 16.78
C PRO A 99 3.12 -27.74 15.97
N THR A 100 2.81 -28.98 16.35
CA THR A 100 1.91 -29.86 15.56
C THR A 100 0.76 -30.41 16.39
N MET A 101 -0.47 -30.28 15.87
CA MET A 101 -1.71 -30.74 16.51
C MET A 101 -2.53 -31.62 15.56
N ARG A 102 -3.24 -32.60 16.13
CA ARG A 102 -4.22 -33.41 15.39
C ARG A 102 -5.61 -32.84 15.61
N LEU A 103 -6.22 -32.33 14.54
CA LEU A 103 -7.49 -31.62 14.58
C LEU A 103 -8.56 -32.34 13.75
N PRO A 104 -9.84 -32.28 14.14
CA PRO A 104 -10.91 -32.85 13.33
C PRO A 104 -10.90 -32.34 11.90
N THR A 105 -11.19 -33.20 10.93
CA THR A 105 -11.28 -32.88 9.49
C THR A 105 -12.54 -32.08 9.12
N THR A 106 -13.07 -31.31 10.07
CA THR A 106 -14.15 -30.33 9.89
C THR A 106 -13.57 -28.92 9.97
N PRO A 107 -14.28 -27.87 9.52
CA PRO A 107 -13.81 -26.50 9.69
C PRO A 107 -13.48 -26.18 11.14
N GLN A 108 -12.25 -25.73 11.39
CA GLN A 108 -11.72 -25.29 12.66
C GLN A 108 -11.39 -23.81 12.58
N THR A 109 -11.89 -23.01 13.52
CA THR A 109 -11.50 -21.61 13.66
C THR A 109 -10.26 -21.52 14.53
N ILE A 110 -9.20 -20.96 13.98
CA ILE A 110 -7.91 -20.73 14.63
C ILE A 110 -7.80 -19.25 14.93
N GLU A 111 -7.62 -18.90 16.20
CA GLU A 111 -7.32 -17.55 16.65
C GLU A 111 -5.93 -17.55 17.28
N ILE A 112 -5.05 -16.68 16.80
CA ILE A 112 -3.70 -16.47 17.31
C ILE A 112 -3.61 -15.07 17.90
N SER A 113 -3.25 -14.96 19.17
CA SER A 113 -3.21 -13.69 19.90
C SER A 113 -1.95 -13.56 20.75
N GLN A 114 -1.41 -12.35 20.87
CA GLN A 114 -0.30 -12.01 21.76
C GLN A 114 -0.41 -10.55 22.17
N ASP A 115 -0.13 -10.23 23.44
CA ASP A 115 -0.13 -8.84 23.92
C ASP A 115 0.83 -7.97 23.11
N GLY A 116 0.35 -6.81 22.65
CA GLY A 116 1.09 -5.89 21.77
C GLY A 116 0.99 -6.21 20.28
N PHE A 117 0.29 -7.28 19.90
CA PHE A 117 0.10 -7.71 18.52
C PHE A 117 -1.40 -7.75 18.14
N ALA A 118 -1.68 -7.57 16.85
CA ALA A 118 -3.02 -7.73 16.33
C ALA A 118 -3.41 -9.20 16.29
N THR A 119 -4.57 -9.54 16.88
CA THR A 119 -5.12 -10.90 16.86
C THR A 119 -5.48 -11.30 15.42
N MET A 120 -5.05 -12.49 15.02
CA MET A 120 -5.37 -13.07 13.71
C MET A 120 -6.37 -14.21 13.89
N THR A 121 -7.43 -14.22 13.08
CA THR A 121 -8.41 -15.32 13.05
C THR A 121 -8.53 -15.88 11.64
N GLN A 122 -8.50 -17.20 11.49
CA GLN A 122 -8.73 -17.88 10.21
C GLN A 122 -9.45 -19.22 10.41
N THR A 123 -10.24 -19.64 9.42
CA THR A 123 -10.84 -20.97 9.42
C THR A 123 -10.06 -21.90 8.51
N ILE A 124 -9.70 -23.08 9.00
CA ILE A 124 -9.05 -24.13 8.23
C ILE A 124 -9.85 -25.42 8.29
N THR A 125 -9.82 -26.22 7.23
CA THR A 125 -10.33 -27.60 7.29
C THR A 125 -9.13 -28.55 7.20
N PRO A 126 -8.71 -29.21 8.29
CA PRO A 126 -7.64 -30.19 8.29
C PRO A 126 -7.93 -31.34 7.32
N ASP A 127 -6.86 -31.93 6.79
CA ASP A 127 -6.94 -33.11 5.93
C ASP A 127 -6.23 -34.27 6.65
N ALA A 128 -6.84 -35.46 6.66
CA ALA A 128 -6.30 -36.64 7.33
C ALA A 128 -5.06 -37.19 6.63
N ASP A 129 -5.01 -37.07 5.31
CA ASP A 129 -4.01 -37.70 4.46
C ASP A 129 -2.90 -36.70 4.08
N PHE A 130 -3.21 -35.40 4.11
CA PHE A 130 -2.29 -34.31 3.77
C PHE A 130 -2.04 -33.37 4.95
N PRO A 131 -0.90 -33.50 5.66
CA PRO A 131 -0.51 -32.57 6.71
C PRO A 131 -0.45 -31.12 6.20
N LYS A 132 -0.95 -30.17 6.98
CA LYS A 132 -0.95 -28.74 6.65
C LYS A 132 -0.01 -27.96 7.55
N THR A 133 0.70 -26.98 6.99
CA THR A 133 1.52 -26.04 7.77
C THR A 133 0.94 -24.64 7.69
N LEU A 134 0.60 -24.07 8.84
CA LEU A 134 0.17 -22.68 9.01
C LEU A 134 1.34 -21.84 9.48
N ARG A 135 1.88 -21.01 8.58
CA ARG A 135 2.89 -20.01 8.91
C ARG A 135 2.20 -18.69 9.22
N ILE A 136 2.38 -18.18 10.44
CA ILE A 136 1.69 -16.98 10.92
C ILE A 136 2.73 -16.08 11.58
N ASN A 137 2.89 -14.87 11.03
CA ASN A 137 3.66 -13.81 11.67
C ASN A 137 2.66 -12.75 12.13
N LEU A 138 2.40 -12.68 13.43
CA LEU A 138 1.54 -11.63 13.98
C LEU A 138 2.21 -10.27 13.75
N LEU A 139 1.41 -9.33 13.28
CA LEU A 139 1.80 -7.94 13.19
C LEU A 139 1.67 -7.29 14.57
N THR A 140 2.60 -6.41 14.92
CA THR A 140 2.37 -5.48 16.04
C THR A 140 1.13 -4.65 15.76
N LEU A 141 0.49 -4.09 16.78
CA LEU A 141 -0.70 -3.24 16.57
C LEU A 141 -0.43 -2.10 15.57
N ALA A 142 0.71 -1.40 15.72
CA ALA A 142 1.14 -0.36 14.80
C ALA A 142 1.39 -0.88 13.37
N ALA A 143 2.01 -2.06 13.22
CA ALA A 143 2.23 -2.66 11.90
C ALA A 143 0.92 -3.13 11.25
N ALA A 144 -0.06 -3.57 12.03
CA ALA A 144 -1.38 -3.96 11.55
C ALA A 144 -2.21 -2.74 11.11
N GLU A 145 -2.16 -1.64 11.86
CA GLU A 145 -2.73 -0.35 11.43
C GLU A 145 -2.10 0.10 10.11
N LEU A 146 -0.77 0.05 10.02
CA LEU A 146 -0.07 0.36 8.78
C LEU A 146 -0.44 -0.61 7.64
N ALA A 147 -0.64 -1.89 7.90
CA ALA A 147 -0.98 -2.87 6.85
C ALA A 147 -2.34 -2.60 6.17
N GLN A 148 -3.21 -1.78 6.77
CA GLN A 148 -4.45 -1.31 6.12
C GLN A 148 -4.17 -0.38 4.95
N PHE A 149 -2.99 0.27 4.92
CA PHE A 149 -2.56 1.17 3.87
C PHE A 149 -1.52 0.44 3.01
N PRO A 150 -1.87 -0.02 1.79
CA PRO A 150 -0.92 -0.73 0.93
C PRO A 150 0.33 0.10 0.69
N GLU A 151 1.48 -0.55 0.57
CA GLU A 151 2.76 0.14 0.34
C GLU A 151 2.79 0.87 -1.01
N ILE A 152 2.22 0.25 -2.04
CA ILE A 152 2.01 0.85 -3.35
C ILE A 152 0.51 0.95 -3.61
N LEU A 153 0.07 2.13 -4.00
CA LEU A 153 -1.26 2.35 -4.56
C LEU A 153 -1.15 2.37 -6.08
N GLU A 154 -1.87 1.47 -6.73
CA GLU A 154 -2.07 1.48 -8.19
C GLU A 154 -3.22 2.44 -8.52
N VAL A 155 -2.96 3.39 -9.40
CA VAL A 155 -3.88 4.45 -9.82
C VAL A 155 -4.24 4.24 -11.29
N ARG A 156 -5.42 4.70 -11.68
CA ARG A 156 -5.90 4.63 -13.06
C ARG A 156 -4.86 5.19 -14.04
N GLY A 157 -4.70 4.50 -15.17
CA GLY A 157 -3.68 4.85 -16.17
C GLY A 157 -2.27 4.33 -15.84
N GLY A 158 -2.17 3.37 -14.90
CA GLY A 158 -0.90 2.71 -14.55
C GLY A 158 0.06 3.60 -13.74
N TYR A 159 -0.44 4.70 -13.18
CA TYR A 159 0.35 5.55 -12.29
C TYR A 159 0.45 4.88 -10.92
N ARG A 160 1.63 4.94 -10.29
CA ARG A 160 1.90 4.26 -9.02
C ARG A 160 2.26 5.28 -7.97
N MET A 161 1.72 5.13 -6.76
CA MET A 161 2.05 5.99 -5.63
C MET A 161 2.62 5.17 -4.48
N GLN A 162 3.74 5.63 -3.93
CA GLN A 162 4.39 5.04 -2.77
C GLN A 162 3.76 5.60 -1.50
N ARG A 163 3.47 4.74 -0.53
CA ARG A 163 3.12 5.14 0.82
C ARG A 163 4.35 5.69 1.55
N ILE A 164 4.20 6.90 2.06
CA ILE A 164 5.14 7.58 2.93
C ILE A 164 4.55 7.58 4.34
N LEU A 165 5.32 7.11 5.32
CA LEU A 165 4.87 7.01 6.72
C LEU A 165 4.74 8.40 7.37
N PRO A 166 4.37 8.56 8.65
CA PRO A 166 4.54 9.81 9.43
C PRO A 166 6.00 10.10 9.81
N ALA A 167 6.37 11.37 10.04
CA ALA A 167 7.68 11.81 10.55
C ALA A 167 7.70 13.29 10.87
N THR A 168 8.59 13.68 11.78
CA THR A 168 9.06 15.06 11.91
C THR A 168 10.27 15.26 11.02
N ILE A 169 10.30 16.34 10.22
CA ILE A 169 11.38 16.69 9.30
C ILE A 169 11.90 18.10 9.54
N GLU A 170 13.15 18.35 9.18
CA GLU A 170 13.67 19.70 8.99
C GLU A 170 13.43 20.15 7.53
N LEU A 171 12.56 21.13 7.35
CA LEU A 171 12.28 21.76 6.05
C LEU A 171 13.07 23.07 5.91
N GLY A 172 13.72 23.27 4.77
CA GLY A 172 14.57 24.44 4.49
C GLY A 172 16.05 24.17 4.78
N ALA A 173 16.83 25.24 4.96
CA ALA A 173 18.26 25.20 5.20
C ALA A 173 18.67 26.13 6.35
N ALA A 174 19.80 25.80 6.97
CA ALA A 174 20.40 26.63 8.00
C ALA A 174 20.76 28.02 7.45
N ARG A 175 20.71 29.05 8.31
CA ARG A 175 20.90 30.47 7.93
C ARG A 175 22.20 30.76 7.15
N ARG A 176 23.24 29.95 7.34
CA ARG A 176 24.56 30.11 6.71
C ARG A 176 24.89 28.96 5.74
N ASP A 177 23.87 28.25 5.24
CA ASP A 177 24.10 27.23 4.22
C ASP A 177 24.58 27.87 2.91
N ARG A 178 25.60 27.27 2.30
CA ARG A 178 26.22 27.80 1.08
C ARG A 178 25.18 27.77 -0.04
N GLY A 179 25.06 28.88 -0.78
CA GLY A 179 24.08 29.00 -1.86
C GLY A 179 22.63 29.10 -1.39
N GLY A 180 22.37 29.13 -0.07
CA GLY A 180 21.06 29.32 0.52
C GLY A 180 20.46 30.70 0.23
N ARG A 181 19.13 30.74 0.10
CA ARG A 181 18.36 31.96 -0.12
C ARG A 181 17.57 32.36 1.14
N SER A 182 17.17 33.62 1.23
CA SER A 182 16.43 34.16 2.38
C SER A 182 15.05 33.52 2.58
N ASN A 183 14.48 32.91 1.55
CA ASN A 183 13.20 32.22 1.55
C ASN A 183 13.29 30.74 1.96
N GLU A 184 14.47 30.23 2.31
CA GLU A 184 14.73 28.81 2.61
C GLU A 184 14.88 28.57 4.11
N ILE A 185 14.21 29.36 4.95
CA ILE A 185 14.37 29.32 6.40
C ILE A 185 13.99 27.93 6.95
N GLN A 186 14.93 27.34 7.70
CA GLN A 186 14.77 26.07 8.41
C GLN A 186 13.60 26.11 9.40
N ARG A 187 12.80 25.05 9.40
CA ARG A 187 11.68 24.83 10.33
C ARG A 187 11.45 23.34 10.57
N LEU A 188 10.89 23.00 11.72
CA LEU A 188 10.49 21.62 12.06
C LEU A 188 9.04 21.39 11.64
N ILE A 189 8.78 20.42 10.76
CA ILE A 189 7.42 20.05 10.35
C ILE A 189 7.13 18.63 10.78
N THR A 190 6.06 18.43 11.55
CA THR A 190 5.57 17.10 11.93
C THR A 190 4.44 16.68 11.00
N LEU A 191 4.65 15.63 10.22
CA LEU A 191 3.63 14.95 9.43
C LEU A 191 3.10 13.79 10.26
N THR A 192 1.82 13.84 10.67
CA THR A 192 1.26 12.89 11.64
C THR A 192 0.61 11.67 10.98
N GLU A 193 0.17 11.81 9.74
CA GLU A 193 -0.54 10.77 9.01
C GLU A 193 0.29 10.22 7.83
N PRO A 194 0.14 8.93 7.50
CA PRO A 194 0.67 8.40 6.25
C PRO A 194 -0.04 9.05 5.06
N TYR A 195 0.71 9.21 3.97
CA TYR A 195 0.19 9.70 2.71
C TYR A 195 0.83 8.93 1.56
N TYR A 196 0.26 9.07 0.37
CA TYR A 196 0.79 8.52 -0.86
C TYR A 196 1.41 9.64 -1.68
N LEU A 197 2.56 9.36 -2.29
CA LEU A 197 3.23 10.25 -3.23
C LEU A 197 3.53 9.50 -4.53
N GLY A 198 3.29 10.13 -5.67
CA GLY A 198 3.59 9.59 -6.97
C GLY A 198 5.04 9.14 -7.11
N THR A 199 5.24 7.92 -7.58
CA THR A 199 6.58 7.32 -7.76
C THR A 199 7.41 8.08 -8.79
N THR A 200 6.77 8.60 -9.84
CA THR A 200 7.35 9.49 -10.85
C THR A 200 6.53 10.77 -10.97
N GLU A 201 6.98 11.74 -11.76
CA GLU A 201 6.13 12.83 -12.24
C GLU A 201 4.98 12.29 -13.12
N VAL A 202 3.91 13.08 -13.25
CA VAL A 202 2.83 12.78 -14.19
C VAL A 202 3.37 12.90 -15.62
N THR A 203 3.14 11.87 -16.42
CA THR A 203 3.62 11.81 -17.81
C THR A 203 2.68 12.52 -18.78
N ASN A 204 3.18 12.84 -19.98
CA ASN A 204 2.33 13.36 -21.06
C ASN A 204 1.19 12.40 -21.40
N ALA A 205 1.42 11.08 -21.43
CA ALA A 205 0.36 10.10 -21.68
C ALA A 205 -0.78 10.18 -20.66
N GLN A 206 -0.44 10.34 -19.38
CA GLN A 206 -1.41 10.47 -18.30
C GLN A 206 -2.14 11.80 -18.38
N TYR A 207 -1.41 12.90 -18.61
CA TYR A 207 -2.01 14.23 -18.69
C TYR A 207 -2.93 14.39 -19.91
N GLN A 208 -2.56 13.81 -21.06
CA GLN A 208 -3.35 13.90 -22.28
C GLN A 208 -4.65 13.07 -22.23
N ALA A 209 -4.78 12.14 -21.27
CA ALA A 209 -6.07 11.54 -20.96
C ALA A 209 -7.06 12.54 -20.32
N PHE A 210 -6.55 13.60 -19.69
CA PHE A 210 -7.33 14.72 -19.18
C PHE A 210 -7.49 15.84 -20.22
N ASP A 211 -6.40 16.27 -20.85
CA ASP A 211 -6.40 17.30 -21.90
C ASP A 211 -5.58 16.85 -23.11
N ALA A 212 -6.28 16.26 -24.09
CA ALA A 212 -5.67 15.77 -25.33
C ALA A 212 -5.07 16.88 -26.21
N SER A 213 -5.39 18.16 -25.95
CA SER A 213 -4.86 19.29 -26.70
C SER A 213 -3.54 19.84 -26.13
N HIS A 214 -3.12 19.37 -24.94
CA HIS A 214 -1.93 19.87 -24.28
C HIS A 214 -0.66 19.66 -25.10
N ASN A 215 0.07 20.76 -25.32
CA ASN A 215 1.29 20.78 -26.11
C ASN A 215 2.26 21.86 -25.60
N PRO A 216 3.30 21.49 -24.85
CA PRO A 216 4.33 22.42 -24.38
C PRO A 216 5.37 22.81 -25.45
N GLY A 217 5.24 22.29 -26.68
CA GLY A 217 6.10 22.61 -27.81
C GLY A 217 7.41 21.81 -27.84
N VAL A 218 8.47 22.47 -28.30
CA VAL A 218 9.81 21.89 -28.46
C VAL A 218 10.85 22.74 -27.73
N LEU A 219 11.86 22.07 -27.17
CA LEU A 219 13.07 22.72 -26.67
C LEU A 219 14.23 22.37 -27.59
N GLY A 220 14.63 23.32 -28.44
CA GLY A 220 15.61 23.06 -29.50
C GLY A 220 15.13 21.98 -30.46
N ARG A 221 15.65 20.75 -30.32
CA ARG A 221 15.23 19.57 -31.11
C ARG A 221 14.50 18.52 -30.29
N THR A 222 14.29 18.77 -29.00
CA THR A 222 13.62 17.85 -28.08
C THR A 222 12.12 18.11 -28.10
N LEU A 223 11.34 17.08 -28.45
CA LEU A 223 9.88 17.11 -28.32
C LEU A 223 9.50 17.00 -26.85
N LEU A 224 8.81 18.01 -26.32
CA LEU A 224 8.35 18.01 -24.93
C LEU A 224 7.03 17.22 -24.74
N THR A 225 6.43 16.75 -25.84
CA THR A 225 5.16 16.00 -25.88
C THR A 225 5.32 14.47 -25.92
N ALA A 226 6.55 13.94 -25.84
CA ALA A 226 6.75 12.49 -25.88
C ALA A 226 6.04 11.81 -24.68
N GLN A 227 5.31 10.73 -24.95
CA GLN A 227 4.31 10.14 -24.05
C GLN A 227 4.88 9.74 -22.69
N GLU A 228 6.10 9.22 -22.67
CA GLU A 228 6.82 8.73 -21.50
C GLU A 228 7.49 9.82 -20.67
N ARG A 229 7.59 11.04 -21.20
CA ARG A 229 8.24 12.18 -20.52
C ARG A 229 7.27 12.84 -19.55
N PRO A 230 7.77 13.48 -18.48
CA PRO A 230 6.94 14.28 -17.61
C PRO A 230 6.20 15.36 -18.40
N VAL A 231 4.94 15.60 -18.03
CA VAL A 231 4.19 16.74 -18.55
C VAL A 231 4.81 18.01 -18.01
N VAL A 232 5.01 18.98 -18.90
CA VAL A 232 5.55 20.32 -18.58
C VAL A 232 4.70 21.40 -19.23
N GLY A 233 4.97 22.67 -18.91
CA GLY A 233 4.22 23.79 -19.46
C GLY A 233 2.80 23.92 -18.90
N VAL A 234 2.51 23.23 -17.80
CA VAL A 234 1.22 23.28 -17.11
C VAL A 234 1.30 24.27 -15.95
N SER A 235 0.27 25.10 -15.79
CA SER A 235 0.13 25.97 -14.62
C SER A 235 -0.24 25.15 -13.38
N TRP A 236 -0.11 25.77 -12.21
CA TRP A 236 -0.54 25.14 -10.96
C TRP A 236 -2.04 24.81 -10.96
N ASP A 237 -2.88 25.71 -11.48
CA ASP A 237 -4.33 25.50 -11.56
C ASP A 237 -4.67 24.34 -12.51
N GLN A 238 -3.95 24.20 -13.63
CA GLN A 238 -4.09 23.07 -14.55
C GLN A 238 -3.68 21.73 -13.89
N ALA A 239 -2.61 21.72 -13.09
CA ALA A 239 -2.19 20.54 -12.34
C ALA A 239 -3.23 20.15 -11.25
N VAL A 240 -3.84 21.14 -10.59
CA VAL A 240 -4.95 20.91 -9.64
C VAL A 240 -6.21 20.41 -10.34
N ALA A 241 -6.55 20.95 -11.52
CA ALA A 241 -7.66 20.49 -12.32
C ALA A 241 -7.49 19.01 -12.70
N PHE A 242 -6.28 18.60 -13.10
CA PHE A 242 -5.94 17.20 -13.33
C PHE A 242 -6.16 16.33 -12.07
N CYS A 243 -5.69 16.79 -10.90
CA CYS A 243 -5.89 16.07 -9.63
C CYS A 243 -7.39 15.83 -9.32
N ASN A 244 -8.23 16.86 -9.48
CA ASN A 244 -9.66 16.74 -9.26
C ASN A 244 -10.33 15.84 -10.32
N TRP A 245 -9.96 15.97 -11.59
CA TRP A 245 -10.45 15.10 -12.66
C TRP A 245 -10.14 13.63 -12.37
N LEU A 246 -8.90 13.32 -11.96
CA LEU A 246 -8.50 11.95 -11.64
C LEU A 246 -9.28 11.42 -10.41
N SER A 247 -9.57 12.28 -9.44
CA SER A 247 -10.41 11.94 -8.29
C SER A 247 -11.82 11.56 -8.75
N ASP A 248 -12.42 12.36 -9.63
CA ASP A 248 -13.74 12.08 -10.21
C ASP A 248 -13.73 10.78 -11.03
N GLN A 249 -12.66 10.51 -11.78
CA GLN A 249 -12.48 9.30 -12.57
C GLN A 249 -12.43 8.01 -11.74
N GLU A 250 -12.15 8.10 -10.44
CA GLU A 250 -12.10 6.98 -9.50
C GLU A 250 -13.19 7.03 -8.44
N GLY A 251 -14.15 7.96 -8.54
CA GLY A 251 -15.23 8.12 -7.58
C GLY A 251 -14.76 8.60 -6.19
N LEU A 252 -13.61 9.27 -6.13
CA LEU A 252 -13.06 9.84 -4.90
C LEU A 252 -13.60 11.26 -4.67
N PRO A 253 -13.72 11.72 -3.42
CA PRO A 253 -13.99 13.13 -3.15
C PRO A 253 -12.85 13.99 -3.71
N ARG A 254 -13.18 15.13 -4.32
CA ARG A 254 -12.18 16.10 -4.78
C ARG A 254 -11.32 16.60 -3.62
N ALA A 255 -10.06 16.94 -3.89
CA ALA A 255 -9.19 17.55 -2.88
C ALA A 255 -9.32 19.07 -2.84
N TYR A 256 -9.73 19.68 -3.96
CA TYR A 256 -9.82 21.13 -4.09
C TYR A 256 -11.25 21.58 -4.43
N ALA A 257 -11.70 22.64 -3.76
CA ALA A 257 -12.92 23.37 -4.10
C ALA A 257 -12.58 24.63 -4.89
N SER A 258 -13.51 25.10 -5.72
CA SER A 258 -13.41 26.43 -6.33
C SER A 258 -14.04 27.46 -5.40
N VAL A 259 -13.25 28.41 -4.92
CA VAL A 259 -13.67 29.51 -4.05
C VAL A 259 -13.27 30.81 -4.73
N ASN A 260 -14.25 31.65 -5.09
CA ASN A 260 -14.04 32.92 -5.80
C ASN A 260 -13.16 32.77 -7.06
N GLY A 261 -13.36 31.71 -7.82
CA GLY A 261 -12.60 31.43 -9.05
C GLY A 261 -11.17 30.92 -8.82
N ARG A 262 -10.81 30.56 -7.59
CA ARG A 262 -9.50 29.99 -7.23
C ARG A 262 -9.65 28.59 -6.66
N HIS A 263 -8.65 27.73 -6.87
CA HIS A 263 -8.62 26.43 -6.19
C HIS A 263 -8.07 26.57 -4.77
N GLU A 264 -8.87 26.13 -3.80
CA GLU A 264 -8.49 26.03 -2.39
C GLU A 264 -8.60 24.58 -1.93
N LEU A 265 -7.65 24.14 -1.10
CA LEU A 265 -7.66 22.78 -0.55
C LEU A 265 -8.83 22.65 0.43
N ILE A 266 -9.60 21.57 0.30
CA ILE A 266 -10.70 21.28 1.22
C ILE A 266 -10.11 20.87 2.57
N THR A 267 -10.64 21.45 3.64
CA THR A 267 -10.27 21.16 5.03
C THR A 267 -11.52 20.65 5.78
N PRO A 268 -11.44 19.50 6.46
CA PRO A 268 -10.29 18.58 6.53
C PRO A 268 -9.94 17.96 5.17
N ARG A 269 -8.67 17.57 5.01
CA ARG A 269 -8.16 17.00 3.74
C ARG A 269 -8.92 15.73 3.37
N THR A 270 -9.39 15.68 2.14
CA THR A 270 -10.15 14.52 1.62
C THR A 270 -9.21 13.40 1.15
N LEU A 271 -9.81 12.29 0.70
CA LEU A 271 -9.09 11.21 0.02
C LEU A 271 -8.85 11.48 -1.47
N GLY A 272 -9.13 12.69 -1.98
CA GLY A 272 -8.85 13.04 -3.37
C GLY A 272 -7.36 13.10 -3.70
N TYR A 273 -7.05 12.96 -4.98
CA TYR A 273 -5.72 13.29 -5.49
C TYR A 273 -5.48 14.79 -5.38
N ARG A 274 -4.24 15.16 -5.08
CA ARG A 274 -3.81 16.55 -4.90
C ARG A 274 -2.33 16.72 -5.26
N LEU A 275 -1.86 17.96 -5.21
CA LEU A 275 -0.42 18.23 -5.18
C LEU A 275 0.12 17.96 -3.76
N PRO A 276 1.38 17.49 -3.63
CA PRO A 276 2.02 17.35 -2.32
C PRO A 276 2.16 18.72 -1.64
N THR A 277 2.18 18.76 -0.31
CA THR A 277 2.70 19.95 0.37
C THR A 277 4.21 20.04 0.19
N GLU A 278 4.78 21.22 0.41
CA GLU A 278 6.22 21.42 0.35
C GLU A 278 6.94 20.50 1.34
N ALA A 279 6.36 20.30 2.53
CA ALA A 279 6.89 19.41 3.55
C ALA A 279 6.85 17.94 3.12
N GLU A 280 5.74 17.49 2.55
CA GLU A 280 5.60 16.13 2.02
C GLU A 280 6.61 15.86 0.90
N TRP A 281 6.71 16.79 -0.07
CA TRP A 281 7.68 16.68 -1.16
C TRP A 281 9.12 16.64 -0.64
N SER A 282 9.46 17.53 0.31
CA SER A 282 10.82 17.64 0.83
C SER A 282 11.22 16.42 1.65
N ARG A 283 10.29 15.83 2.39
CA ARG A 283 10.51 14.57 3.09
C ARG A 283 10.90 13.46 2.12
N ALA A 284 10.15 13.33 1.03
CA ALA A 284 10.42 12.34 0.00
C ALA A 284 11.79 12.59 -0.66
N GLY A 285 12.12 13.84 -0.97
CA GLY A 285 13.40 14.21 -1.57
C GLY A 285 14.60 13.80 -0.72
N ARG A 286 14.58 14.11 0.59
CA ARG A 286 15.74 13.87 1.46
C ARG A 286 16.09 12.38 1.66
N TYR A 287 15.25 11.44 1.19
CA TYR A 287 15.42 9.97 1.28
C TYR A 287 16.40 9.30 0.30
N ALA A 288 17.22 10.07 -0.42
CA ALA A 288 18.20 9.53 -1.37
C ALA A 288 19.38 8.76 -0.72
N ASP A 289 19.74 9.05 0.53
CA ASP A 289 20.98 8.57 1.18
C ASP A 289 20.75 7.64 2.39
N VAL A 290 19.59 6.97 2.44
CA VAL A 290 19.28 6.00 3.49
C VAL A 290 19.25 4.59 2.91
N ALA A 291 19.72 3.61 3.68
CA ALA A 291 19.58 2.21 3.29
C ALA A 291 18.10 1.84 3.14
N ALA A 292 17.74 1.17 2.04
CA ALA A 292 16.37 0.70 1.79
C ALA A 292 15.85 -0.08 3.02
N GLY A 293 14.68 0.32 3.53
CA GLY A 293 14.05 -0.29 4.70
C GLY A 293 14.45 0.28 6.07
N ALA A 294 15.34 1.27 6.15
CA ALA A 294 15.59 1.94 7.43
C ALA A 294 14.38 2.80 7.85
N GLN A 295 13.98 2.68 9.12
CA GLN A 295 12.90 3.43 9.72
C GLN A 295 13.51 4.62 10.49
N GLY A 296 13.29 5.85 10.00
CA GLY A 296 13.76 7.06 10.68
C GLY A 296 13.86 8.28 9.78
N ASP A 297 13.87 9.49 10.36
CA ASP A 297 14.12 10.73 9.62
C ASP A 297 15.60 10.89 9.26
N ILE A 298 15.85 11.62 8.17
CA ILE A 298 17.18 11.86 7.63
C ILE A 298 17.72 13.14 8.20
N THR A 299 18.60 12.96 9.18
CA THR A 299 19.40 14.05 9.78
C THR A 299 20.65 14.37 8.96
N GLY A 300 20.77 13.79 7.75
CA GLY A 300 21.89 14.03 6.84
C GLY A 300 22.00 15.49 6.43
N ARG A 301 23.19 16.06 6.63
CA ARG A 301 23.53 17.47 6.30
C ARG A 301 23.86 17.69 4.82
N ALA A 302 23.73 16.66 3.98
CA ALA A 302 24.05 16.76 2.56
C ALA A 302 23.16 17.79 1.88
N ARG A 303 23.79 18.67 1.10
CA ARG A 303 23.11 19.73 0.34
C ARG A 303 22.42 19.20 -0.90
N PHE A 304 23.00 18.17 -1.51
CA PHE A 304 22.51 17.53 -2.72
C PHE A 304 22.12 16.07 -2.47
N ALA A 305 21.43 15.46 -3.43
CA ALA A 305 21.00 14.06 -3.34
C ALA A 305 22.14 13.04 -3.35
N TRP A 306 23.26 13.43 -3.94
CA TRP A 306 24.46 12.60 -4.13
C TRP A 306 25.57 12.94 -3.12
N GLY A 307 25.28 13.75 -2.10
CA GLY A 307 26.27 14.27 -1.15
C GLY A 307 26.54 15.77 -1.33
N ASP A 308 27.73 16.21 -0.93
CA ASP A 308 28.13 17.63 -0.94
C ASP A 308 29.09 17.99 -2.09
N ASP A 309 29.59 16.99 -2.81
CA ASP A 309 30.58 17.16 -3.86
C ASP A 309 29.94 17.53 -5.20
N LEU A 310 30.66 18.34 -5.99
CA LEU A 310 30.31 18.70 -7.35
C LEU A 310 31.50 18.41 -8.29
N PRO A 311 31.25 17.98 -9.54
CA PRO A 311 29.93 17.69 -10.13
C PRO A 311 29.27 16.42 -9.54
N PRO A 312 27.95 16.22 -9.73
CA PRO A 312 27.30 14.95 -9.44
C PRO A 312 27.96 13.80 -10.21
N PRO A 313 27.81 12.54 -9.77
CA PRO A 313 28.12 11.39 -10.60
C PRO A 313 27.33 11.46 -11.92
N ASN A 314 27.96 11.11 -13.04
CA ASN A 314 27.25 11.03 -14.33
C ASN A 314 26.07 10.07 -14.25
N ASP A 315 25.04 10.36 -15.05
CA ASP A 315 23.80 9.57 -15.10
C ASP A 315 23.08 9.45 -13.73
N PHE A 316 23.32 10.36 -12.78
CA PHE A 316 22.65 10.34 -11.47
C PHE A 316 21.22 10.93 -11.52
N ALA A 317 21.05 12.04 -12.24
CA ALA A 317 19.77 12.74 -12.44
C ALA A 317 19.83 13.50 -13.77
N ASN A 318 18.69 13.98 -14.27
CA ASN A 318 18.66 14.85 -15.45
C ASN A 318 18.77 16.33 -15.02
N LEU A 319 19.88 16.99 -15.36
CA LEU A 319 20.26 18.33 -14.90
C LEU A 319 20.82 19.14 -16.08
N ALA A 320 21.20 20.40 -15.87
CA ALA A 320 21.78 21.18 -16.97
C ALA A 320 23.22 20.75 -17.26
N ASP A 321 23.41 19.76 -18.14
CA ASP A 321 24.72 19.38 -18.69
C ASP A 321 25.13 20.25 -19.91
N GLU A 322 26.23 19.92 -20.58
CA GLU A 322 26.71 20.65 -21.77
C GLU A 322 25.67 20.75 -22.90
N THR A 323 24.73 19.80 -22.98
CA THR A 323 23.69 19.79 -24.01
C THR A 323 22.60 20.83 -23.77
N ALA A 324 22.48 21.34 -22.53
CA ALA A 324 21.58 22.42 -22.14
C ALA A 324 22.15 23.83 -22.44
N MET A 325 23.37 23.92 -22.98
CA MET A 325 23.98 25.20 -23.35
C MET A 325 23.11 25.98 -24.35
N GLY A 326 22.82 27.23 -24.03
CA GLY A 326 21.91 28.09 -24.79
C GLY A 326 20.43 27.98 -24.40
N PHE A 327 20.08 27.05 -23.49
CA PHE A 327 18.74 26.91 -22.92
C PHE A 327 18.73 27.13 -21.41
N ALA A 328 19.74 26.62 -20.70
CA ALA A 328 19.90 26.79 -19.26
C ALA A 328 20.76 28.03 -18.93
N PRO A 329 20.47 28.75 -17.84
CA PRO A 329 21.27 29.90 -17.41
C PRO A 329 22.67 29.51 -16.91
N ASN A 330 22.81 28.30 -16.38
CA ASN A 330 24.07 27.72 -15.92
C ASN A 330 24.07 26.23 -16.27
N ILE A 331 25.23 25.71 -16.64
CA ILE A 331 25.47 24.28 -16.83
C ILE A 331 26.43 23.76 -15.76
N ILE A 332 26.42 22.45 -15.54
CA ILE A 332 27.32 21.75 -14.64
C ILE A 332 28.53 21.24 -15.46
N PRO A 333 29.75 21.78 -15.25
CA PRO A 333 30.92 21.32 -15.98
C PRO A 333 31.28 19.87 -15.63
N ASN A 334 31.73 19.10 -16.62
CA ASN A 334 32.17 17.70 -16.47
C ASN A 334 31.09 16.72 -15.96
N PHE A 335 29.81 17.09 -16.12
CA PHE A 335 28.66 16.25 -15.84
C PHE A 335 27.96 15.88 -17.15
N LYS A 336 27.40 14.66 -17.23
CA LYS A 336 26.61 14.17 -18.36
C LYS A 336 25.45 13.31 -17.87
N ASP A 337 24.25 13.59 -18.37
CA ASP A 337 23.05 12.79 -18.13
C ASP A 337 22.46 12.16 -19.40
N ARG A 338 22.98 12.56 -20.57
CA ARG A 338 22.62 12.06 -21.91
C ARG A 338 21.26 12.56 -22.43
N PHE A 339 20.66 13.57 -21.80
CA PHE A 339 19.37 14.13 -22.22
C PHE A 339 19.44 15.65 -22.42
N ARG A 340 19.12 16.10 -23.65
CA ARG A 340 18.99 17.54 -23.98
C ARG A 340 17.78 18.24 -23.34
N GLY A 341 16.87 17.49 -22.74
CA GLY A 341 15.61 17.98 -22.17
C GLY A 341 15.05 16.95 -21.19
N PRO A 342 13.74 16.91 -20.92
CA PRO A 342 13.21 15.97 -19.93
C PRO A 342 13.45 14.52 -20.39
N ALA A 343 13.94 13.67 -19.52
CA ALA A 343 14.08 12.23 -19.74
C ALA A 343 12.70 11.55 -19.56
N PRO A 344 12.53 10.29 -20.01
CA PRO A 344 11.38 9.50 -19.59
C PRO A 344 11.24 9.52 -18.06
N ALA A 345 10.03 9.67 -17.55
CA ALA A 345 9.79 9.67 -16.11
C ALA A 345 10.18 8.30 -15.52
N GLY A 346 10.90 8.29 -14.41
CA GLY A 346 11.45 7.09 -13.79
C GLY A 346 12.74 6.55 -14.43
N HIS A 347 13.43 7.33 -15.28
CA HIS A 347 14.63 6.84 -15.97
C HIS A 347 15.83 6.63 -15.04
N PHE A 348 16.04 7.54 -14.09
CA PHE A 348 17.18 7.51 -13.18
C PHE A 348 16.92 6.57 -12.00
N LYS A 349 17.93 6.35 -11.15
CA LYS A 349 17.76 5.46 -9.99
C LYS A 349 16.80 6.08 -8.98
N ALA A 350 15.81 5.30 -8.53
CA ALA A 350 14.96 5.70 -7.41
C ALA A 350 15.75 5.88 -6.11
N ASN A 351 15.25 6.76 -5.25
CA ASN A 351 15.71 6.89 -3.87
C ASN A 351 15.30 5.66 -3.02
N ALA A 352 15.65 5.66 -1.73
CA ALA A 352 15.37 4.53 -0.83
C ALA A 352 13.87 4.28 -0.56
N LEU A 353 13.00 5.22 -0.93
CA LEU A 353 11.54 5.07 -0.88
C LEU A 353 10.96 4.56 -2.21
N GLY A 354 11.78 4.30 -3.23
CA GLY A 354 11.27 3.92 -4.54
C GLY A 354 10.70 5.09 -5.36
N LEU A 355 11.05 6.33 -5.00
CA LEU A 355 10.64 7.54 -5.73
C LEU A 355 11.74 7.99 -6.69
N PHE A 356 11.33 8.38 -7.89
CA PHE A 356 12.21 8.77 -8.98
C PHE A 356 12.24 10.28 -9.18
N ASP A 357 13.33 10.78 -9.75
CA ASP A 357 13.48 12.11 -10.35
C ASP A 357 13.28 13.33 -9.43
N LEU A 358 13.21 13.14 -8.10
CA LEU A 358 13.10 14.26 -7.14
C LEU A 358 14.30 15.22 -7.12
N THR A 359 15.38 14.93 -7.84
CA THR A 359 16.60 15.77 -7.93
C THR A 359 16.93 16.19 -9.36
N GLY A 360 15.96 16.23 -10.25
CA GLY A 360 16.20 16.62 -11.64
C GLY A 360 14.99 16.35 -12.51
N ASN A 361 15.22 16.21 -13.80
CA ASN A 361 14.20 16.05 -14.81
C ASN A 361 13.32 17.31 -14.90
N VAL A 362 12.22 17.41 -14.16
CA VAL A 362 11.42 18.64 -14.12
C VAL A 362 11.24 19.10 -12.68
N ALA A 363 11.24 20.42 -12.49
CA ALA A 363 10.84 20.96 -11.21
C ALA A 363 9.32 20.77 -11.04
N GLU A 364 8.84 20.74 -9.81
CA GLU A 364 7.48 20.27 -9.54
C GLU A 364 6.67 21.30 -8.76
N TRP A 365 5.44 21.54 -9.23
CA TRP A 365 4.43 22.25 -8.46
C TRP A 365 4.13 21.50 -7.16
N VAL A 366 4.11 22.24 -6.05
CA VAL A 366 3.57 21.79 -4.77
C VAL A 366 2.37 22.65 -4.38
N HIS A 367 1.59 22.20 -3.40
CA HIS A 367 0.36 22.87 -2.97
C HIS A 367 0.60 24.30 -2.44
N ASP A 368 1.67 24.45 -1.66
CA ASP A 368 1.93 25.63 -0.83
C ASP A 368 1.97 26.94 -1.63
N ARG A 369 1.45 28.00 -0.99
CA ARG A 369 1.68 29.36 -1.45
C ARG A 369 3.11 29.77 -1.16
N PHE A 370 3.74 30.45 -2.11
CA PHE A 370 5.06 31.01 -1.88
C PHE A 370 4.93 32.33 -1.13
N SER A 371 5.59 32.41 0.03
CA SER A 371 5.67 33.62 0.85
C SER A 371 7.09 33.77 1.41
N THR A 372 7.53 35.02 1.52
CA THR A 372 8.75 35.43 2.23
C THR A 372 8.45 35.99 3.62
N ASN A 373 7.17 36.01 4.02
CA ASN A 373 6.77 36.44 5.36
C ASN A 373 7.27 35.47 6.42
N ARG A 374 7.25 35.91 7.68
CA ARG A 374 7.67 35.09 8.81
C ARG A 374 6.78 33.85 8.92
N THR A 375 7.36 32.69 8.68
CA THR A 375 6.72 31.38 8.84
C THR A 375 6.97 30.83 10.25
N PRO A 376 6.11 29.92 10.74
CA PRO A 376 6.35 29.27 12.03
C PRO A 376 7.67 28.47 12.02
N THR A 377 8.34 28.45 13.18
CA THR A 377 9.57 27.66 13.38
C THR A 377 9.28 26.17 13.57
N ALA A 378 8.07 25.83 14.01
CA ALA A 378 7.56 24.47 14.07
C ALA A 378 6.07 24.44 13.70
N ALA A 379 5.62 23.43 12.96
CA ALA A 379 4.21 23.23 12.63
C ALA A 379 3.86 21.75 12.42
N THR A 380 2.58 21.41 12.52
CA THR A 380 2.06 20.04 12.33
C THR A 380 1.13 20.03 11.13
N ASP A 381 1.31 19.06 10.23
CA ASP A 381 0.56 18.87 8.97
C ASP A 381 0.33 20.17 8.19
N TRP A 382 1.37 21.01 8.17
CA TRP A 382 1.30 22.36 7.62
C TRP A 382 1.19 22.33 6.09
N THR A 383 0.16 22.99 5.56
CA THR A 383 -0.12 23.13 4.12
C THR A 383 0.44 24.42 3.52
N GLY A 384 1.35 25.07 4.25
CA GLY A 384 1.98 26.31 3.85
C GLY A 384 1.26 27.57 4.36
N PRO A 385 1.74 28.75 3.98
CA PRO A 385 1.12 30.03 4.32
C PRO A 385 -0.29 30.17 3.73
N SER A 386 -1.19 30.81 4.46
CA SER A 386 -2.55 31.14 3.97
C SER A 386 -2.56 32.20 2.87
N GLU A 387 -1.48 32.99 2.76
CA GLU A 387 -1.34 34.10 1.82
C GLU A 387 -0.11 33.93 0.92
N GLY A 388 -0.21 34.45 -0.30
CA GLY A 388 0.84 34.43 -1.31
C GLY A 388 0.25 34.52 -2.71
N ALA A 389 0.87 35.33 -3.57
CA ALA A 389 0.41 35.59 -4.93
C ALA A 389 0.82 34.51 -5.95
N VAL A 390 1.81 33.69 -5.59
CA VAL A 390 2.43 32.67 -6.43
C VAL A 390 2.53 31.35 -5.66
N ARG A 391 2.78 30.25 -6.38
CA ARG A 391 2.88 28.89 -5.82
C ARG A 391 4.33 28.44 -5.75
N VAL A 392 4.62 27.57 -4.80
CA VAL A 392 5.97 27.02 -4.62
C VAL A 392 6.26 25.98 -5.70
N ILE A 393 7.48 26.02 -6.22
CA ILE A 393 8.06 25.00 -7.11
C ILE A 393 9.27 24.40 -6.41
N ARG A 394 9.38 23.07 -6.42
CA ARG A 394 10.45 22.31 -5.75
C ARG A 394 11.22 21.45 -6.73
N GLY A 395 12.41 21.02 -6.31
CA GLY A 395 13.29 20.18 -7.13
C GLY A 395 14.10 20.97 -8.16
N SER A 396 15.04 20.23 -8.76
CA SER A 396 15.83 20.69 -9.90
C SER A 396 15.13 20.27 -11.19
N SER A 397 15.49 20.90 -12.30
CA SER A 397 15.09 20.49 -13.64
C SER A 397 16.30 20.22 -14.53
N TYR A 398 16.06 19.73 -15.74
CA TYR A 398 17.06 19.62 -16.81
C TYR A 398 17.65 20.99 -17.23
N LEU A 399 17.13 22.12 -16.71
CA LEU A 399 17.69 23.46 -16.86
C LEU A 399 18.42 23.98 -15.60
N SER A 400 18.55 23.15 -14.56
CA SER A 400 19.21 23.50 -13.31
C SER A 400 20.67 23.09 -13.30
N GLY A 401 21.58 24.06 -13.26
CA GLY A 401 23.02 23.81 -13.20
C GLY A 401 23.80 24.66 -12.20
N SER A 402 23.13 25.54 -11.45
CA SER A 402 23.79 26.36 -10.43
C SER A 402 23.89 25.64 -9.09
N PHE A 403 24.93 25.95 -8.30
CA PHE A 403 25.05 25.42 -6.93
C PHE A 403 23.76 25.60 -6.11
N SER A 404 23.12 26.77 -6.22
CA SER A 404 21.92 27.09 -5.45
C SER A 404 20.71 26.26 -5.87
N THR A 405 20.50 26.05 -7.17
CA THR A 405 19.32 25.36 -7.73
C THR A 405 19.35 23.86 -7.51
N LEU A 406 20.54 23.27 -7.34
CA LEU A 406 20.70 21.83 -7.15
C LEU A 406 20.40 21.34 -5.73
N ARG A 407 20.29 22.25 -4.75
CA ARG A 407 20.13 21.88 -3.34
C ARG A 407 18.71 21.41 -3.04
N TRP A 408 18.58 20.49 -2.09
CA TRP A 408 17.28 20.06 -1.57
C TRP A 408 16.42 21.21 -1.04
N ALA A 409 17.05 22.18 -0.40
CA ALA A 409 16.36 23.34 0.18
C ALA A 409 15.96 24.41 -0.85
N TYR A 410 16.33 24.25 -2.13
CA TYR A 410 16.08 25.26 -3.16
C TYR A 410 14.61 25.48 -3.44
N ARG A 411 14.09 26.68 -3.16
CA ARG A 411 12.69 27.02 -3.39
C ARG A 411 12.57 28.03 -4.53
N ASP A 412 11.82 27.65 -5.55
CA ASP A 412 11.39 28.52 -6.63
C ASP A 412 9.88 28.83 -6.52
N SER A 413 9.38 29.71 -7.38
CA SER A 413 7.97 30.05 -7.42
C SER A 413 7.52 30.49 -8.80
N GLY A 414 6.22 30.36 -9.05
CA GLY A 414 5.62 30.80 -10.30
C GLY A 414 4.10 30.88 -10.23
N LEU A 415 3.53 31.27 -11.37
CA LEU A 415 2.08 31.33 -11.60
C LEU A 415 1.73 30.53 -12.86
N GLU A 416 2.39 30.90 -13.97
CA GLU A 416 2.19 30.30 -15.28
C GLU A 416 2.98 29.01 -15.48
N GLY A 417 2.55 28.21 -16.46
CA GLY A 417 3.27 27.02 -16.88
C GLY A 417 4.66 27.34 -17.44
N ARG A 418 5.63 26.49 -17.11
CA ARG A 418 7.02 26.57 -17.60
C ARG A 418 7.43 25.24 -18.23
N GLN A 419 8.24 25.30 -19.28
CA GLN A 419 8.68 24.11 -20.01
C GLN A 419 9.55 23.16 -19.18
N ASP A 420 10.08 23.62 -18.03
CA ASP A 420 10.86 22.81 -17.11
C ASP A 420 10.13 22.50 -15.78
N VAL A 421 8.83 22.80 -15.72
CA VAL A 421 7.99 22.59 -14.53
C VAL A 421 6.83 21.66 -14.86
N GLY A 422 6.76 20.54 -14.13
CA GLY A 422 5.68 19.57 -14.12
C GLY A 422 5.10 19.42 -12.72
N PHE A 423 4.60 18.23 -12.40
CA PHE A 423 4.10 17.89 -11.07
C PHE A 423 4.01 16.38 -10.86
N ARG A 424 3.88 15.97 -9.60
CA ARG A 424 3.51 14.60 -9.20
C ARG A 424 2.29 14.64 -8.27
N LEU A 425 1.60 13.51 -8.17
CA LEU A 425 0.41 13.41 -7.32
C LEU A 425 0.78 13.13 -5.86
N ALA A 426 -0.06 13.60 -4.95
CA ALA A 426 -0.15 13.15 -3.57
C ALA A 426 -1.60 12.79 -3.23
N LYS A 427 -1.78 11.96 -2.21
CA LYS A 427 -3.10 11.54 -1.73
C LYS A 427 -3.01 11.17 -0.25
N ASN A 428 -3.96 11.60 0.56
CA ASN A 428 -3.99 11.17 1.95
C ASN A 428 -4.34 9.68 2.05
N ALA A 429 -3.70 8.95 2.97
CA ALA A 429 -4.07 7.56 3.24
C ALA A 429 -5.31 7.46 4.15
N ILE A 430 -5.56 8.50 4.93
CA ILE A 430 -6.68 8.63 5.87
C ILE A 430 -7.43 9.93 5.55
N ALA A 431 -8.76 9.91 5.60
CA ALA A 431 -9.54 11.14 5.49
C ALA A 431 -9.31 11.96 6.77
N GLY A 432 -9.06 13.26 6.66
CA GLY A 432 -8.89 14.09 7.85
C GLY A 432 -10.15 14.04 8.71
N ALA A 433 -9.97 13.91 10.03
CA ALA A 433 -11.09 13.90 10.96
C ALA A 433 -11.83 15.24 10.90
N VAL A 434 -13.17 15.18 10.89
CA VAL A 434 -14.00 16.34 11.24
C VAL A 434 -14.01 16.37 12.77
N GLU A 435 -13.38 17.36 13.38
CA GLU A 435 -13.49 17.60 14.83
C GLU A 435 -14.93 17.94 15.24
#